data_AF-A0A9P0M7V3-F1
#
_entry.id   AF-A0A9P0M7V3-F1
#
_cell.length_a   1.000
_cell.length_b   1.000
_cell.length_c   1.000
_cell.angle_alpha   90.00
_cell.angle_beta   90.00
_cell.angle_gamma   90.00
#
_symmetry.space_group_name_H-M   'P 1'
#
loop_
_entity.id
_entity.type
_entity.pdbx_description
1 polymer ?
#
loop_
_entity_poly.entity_id
_entity_poly.type
_entity_poly.pdbx_seq_one_letter_code
_entity_poly.pdbx_strand_id
1 'polypeptide(L)'
;MVRSLSQWTKTLSFPARISPNKSSKESVNIHQVSPTISPTLSSTSLAKNNEINAVMNNNNNHASLSEVNQIYSDPESEKAIMSSVVYCIHHKEGCKWSDELRKLKGHLNTCKHDAIPCTSKCGAQIPRVLMEDHLKYTCPQRRTRCEFCNKEFTGHSLENHLGNCGHEPLYCENKCGVKVARRHLSHHKATDCVKRLIGCRYCGGEFVADTLPAHHAKCGRVPVHCPKCDISIIAREELETHLKDECTVSVHSCSFKEAGCR
;
A
#
# COMPACT_ATOMS: atom_id res chain seq x y z
N MET A 1 -23.90 -34.52 7.13
CA MET A 1 -24.46 -33.60 8.14
C MET A 1 -25.33 -32.58 7.41
N VAL A 2 -26.65 -32.64 7.57
CA VAL A 2 -27.60 -31.87 6.75
C VAL A 2 -27.91 -30.54 7.44
N ARG A 3 -27.70 -29.41 6.75
CA ARG A 3 -28.17 -28.09 7.21
C ARG A 3 -29.61 -27.87 6.77
N SER A 4 -30.45 -27.41 7.70
CA SER A 4 -31.87 -27.14 7.48
C SER A 4 -32.08 -25.93 6.56
N LEU A 5 -33.16 -25.95 5.77
CA LEU A 5 -33.54 -24.89 4.83
C LEU A 5 -33.74 -23.53 5.52
N SER A 6 -34.11 -23.53 6.81
CA SER A 6 -34.32 -22.32 7.62
C SER A 6 -33.04 -21.60 8.05
N GLN A 7 -31.85 -22.15 7.78
CA GLN A 7 -30.57 -21.50 8.14
C GLN A 7 -30.05 -20.53 7.07
N TRP A 8 -30.61 -20.52 5.84
CA TRP A 8 -30.12 -19.68 4.74
C TRP A 8 -30.68 -18.25 4.74
N THR A 9 -31.78 -17.98 5.44
CA THR A 9 -32.33 -16.62 5.58
C THR A 9 -31.63 -15.76 6.64
N LYS A 10 -30.72 -16.35 7.45
CA LYS A 10 -30.11 -15.69 8.63
C LYS A 10 -28.62 -15.32 8.51
N THR A 11 -28.01 -15.46 7.32
CA THR A 11 -26.59 -15.09 7.09
C THR A 11 -26.38 -14.03 6.00
N LEU A 12 -27.45 -13.38 5.54
CA LEU A 12 -27.39 -12.17 4.71
C LEU A 12 -27.35 -10.92 5.59
N SER A 13 -26.21 -10.69 6.24
CA SER A 13 -25.86 -9.37 6.75
C SER A 13 -25.79 -8.41 5.56
N PHE A 14 -26.69 -7.44 5.47
CA PHE A 14 -26.63 -6.39 4.44
C PHE A 14 -25.29 -5.65 4.54
N PRO A 15 -24.46 -5.60 3.48
CA PRO A 15 -23.48 -4.54 3.38
C PRO A 15 -24.26 -3.21 3.23
N ALA A 16 -23.99 -2.26 4.12
CA ALA A 16 -24.65 -0.96 4.10
C ALA A 16 -24.44 -0.27 2.73
N ARG A 17 -25.46 0.46 2.25
CA ARG A 17 -25.33 1.31 1.06
C ARG A 17 -24.17 2.28 1.25
N ILE A 18 -23.12 2.13 0.44
CA ILE A 18 -22.24 3.25 0.14
C ILE A 18 -23.02 4.16 -0.81
N SER A 19 -23.56 5.26 -0.28
CA SER A 19 -24.21 6.29 -1.10
C SER A 19 -23.14 7.28 -1.59
N PRO A 20 -23.06 7.59 -2.89
CA PRO A 20 -22.15 8.62 -3.38
C PRO A 20 -22.72 10.00 -3.02
N ASN A 21 -21.97 10.81 -2.27
CA ASN A 21 -22.32 12.22 -2.06
C ASN A 21 -21.32 13.11 -2.82
N LYS A 22 -21.85 14.10 -3.53
CA LYS A 22 -21.08 15.03 -4.37
C LYS A 22 -21.02 16.37 -3.66
N SER A 23 -19.83 16.82 -3.30
CA SER A 23 -19.60 18.09 -2.61
C SER A 23 -20.13 19.30 -3.41
N SER A 24 -20.74 20.26 -2.72
CA SER A 24 -20.21 21.64 -2.61
C SER A 24 -21.18 22.61 -1.91
N LYS A 25 -20.79 23.14 -0.73
CA LYS A 25 -20.54 24.57 -0.44
C LYS A 25 -20.50 24.84 1.08
N GLU A 26 -19.66 25.78 1.48
CA GLU A 26 -19.33 26.11 2.87
C GLU A 26 -20.33 27.07 3.54
N SER A 27 -20.42 27.02 4.89
CA SER A 27 -20.28 28.22 5.74
C SER A 27 -20.20 27.93 7.26
N VAL A 28 -18.99 28.01 7.82
CA VAL A 28 -18.59 28.80 9.03
C VAL A 28 -19.24 28.57 10.43
N ASN A 29 -18.39 28.09 11.37
CA ASN A 29 -18.19 28.45 12.81
C ASN A 29 -18.81 27.73 14.05
N ILE A 30 -17.89 27.37 14.97
CA ILE A 30 -17.91 27.48 16.47
C ILE A 30 -18.90 26.54 17.25
N HIS A 31 -18.61 25.93 18.42
CA HIS A 31 -17.52 25.99 19.44
C HIS A 31 -17.13 24.57 19.95
N GLN A 32 -16.07 24.48 20.76
CA GLN A 32 -15.62 23.28 21.50
C GLN A 32 -16.41 23.08 22.81
N VAL A 33 -16.55 21.85 23.34
CA VAL A 33 -15.97 21.37 24.64
C VAL A 33 -15.94 19.81 24.69
N SER A 34 -14.95 19.23 25.38
CA SER A 34 -14.81 17.80 25.81
C SER A 34 -15.51 17.57 27.19
N PRO A 35 -15.57 16.38 27.87
CA PRO A 35 -14.66 15.22 27.75
C PRO A 35 -15.20 13.75 27.94
N THR A 36 -14.32 12.82 27.55
CA THR A 36 -13.92 11.51 28.12
C THR A 36 -14.79 10.78 29.18
N ILE A 37 -15.04 9.47 28.98
CA ILE A 37 -14.63 8.30 29.84
C ILE A 37 -15.19 6.97 29.28
N SER A 38 -14.41 5.89 29.38
CA SER A 38 -14.72 4.52 28.92
C SER A 38 -15.38 3.64 30.00
N PRO A 39 -16.11 2.57 29.64
CA PRO A 39 -16.50 1.50 30.58
C PRO A 39 -15.76 0.17 30.37
N THR A 40 -15.58 -0.58 31.45
CA THR A 40 -14.91 -1.91 31.52
C THR A 40 -15.93 -3.05 31.72
N LEU A 41 -15.54 -4.30 31.42
CA LEU A 41 -16.40 -5.50 31.48
C LEU A 41 -16.51 -6.16 32.88
N SER A 42 -17.65 -6.87 33.09
CA SER A 42 -17.80 -8.12 33.89
C SER A 42 -17.59 -8.05 35.42
N SER A 43 -18.17 -8.91 36.27
CA SER A 43 -19.15 -10.03 36.16
C SER A 43 -19.62 -10.46 37.57
N THR A 44 -20.69 -11.27 37.69
CA THR A 44 -21.08 -12.12 38.87
C THR A 44 -21.43 -11.38 40.20
N SER A 45 -22.31 -11.83 41.11
CA SER A 45 -23.21 -13.01 41.21
C SER A 45 -24.23 -12.83 42.37
N LEU A 46 -25.11 -13.83 42.56
CA LEU A 46 -25.96 -14.13 43.73
C LEU A 46 -27.22 -13.27 43.97
N ALA A 47 -28.22 -13.96 44.52
CA ALA A 47 -29.57 -13.46 44.77
C ALA A 47 -29.84 -13.27 46.27
N LYS A 48 -30.79 -12.39 46.60
CA LYS A 48 -31.82 -12.64 47.62
C LYS A 48 -32.96 -11.61 47.56
N ASN A 49 -34.16 -12.13 47.76
CA ASN A 49 -35.47 -11.50 47.90
C ASN A 49 -35.46 -10.52 49.11
N ASN A 50 -36.46 -9.68 49.41
CA ASN A 50 -37.92 -9.89 49.50
C ASN A 50 -38.58 -8.49 49.68
N GLU A 51 -39.79 -8.17 49.21
CA GLU A 51 -41.11 -8.18 49.90
C GLU A 51 -42.01 -7.16 49.13
N ILE A 52 -43.35 -7.16 49.13
CA ILE A 52 -44.32 -7.28 50.23
C ILE A 52 -45.52 -8.15 49.82
N ASN A 53 -46.13 -8.81 50.81
CA ASN A 53 -47.28 -9.73 50.67
C ASN A 53 -48.67 -9.04 50.72
N ALA A 54 -49.66 -9.68 50.08
CA ALA A 54 -51.09 -9.55 50.42
C ALA A 54 -51.90 -10.85 50.13
N VAL A 55 -51.49 -11.95 50.77
CA VAL A 55 -52.32 -12.97 51.46
C VAL A 55 -53.74 -13.30 50.92
N MET A 56 -53.90 -14.53 50.40
CA MET A 56 -55.08 -15.45 50.46
C MET A 56 -56.43 -14.98 49.82
N ASN A 57 -57.34 -15.78 49.23
CA ASN A 57 -57.53 -17.23 48.95
C ASN A 57 -58.77 -17.37 48.00
N ASN A 58 -59.10 -18.45 47.27
CA ASN A 58 -58.46 -19.72 46.86
C ASN A 58 -59.33 -20.40 45.74
N ASN A 59 -58.91 -21.58 45.23
CA ASN A 59 -59.70 -22.64 44.57
C ASN A 59 -60.26 -22.46 43.12
N ASN A 60 -59.48 -22.98 42.16
CA ASN A 60 -59.86 -23.97 41.12
C ASN A 60 -61.27 -23.95 40.46
N ASN A 61 -61.35 -23.63 39.16
CA ASN A 61 -61.40 -24.68 38.12
C ASN A 61 -61.32 -24.16 36.65
N HIS A 62 -60.39 -24.75 35.90
CA HIS A 62 -60.56 -25.29 34.54
C HIS A 62 -61.18 -24.45 33.39
N ALA A 63 -60.30 -23.80 32.60
CA ALA A 63 -60.46 -23.68 31.14
C ALA A 63 -59.08 -23.66 30.46
N SER A 64 -58.88 -24.47 29.42
CA SER A 64 -57.55 -24.72 28.83
C SER A 64 -57.16 -23.70 27.76
N LEU A 65 -56.00 -23.06 27.89
CA LEU A 65 -55.37 -22.22 26.85
C LEU A 65 -54.52 -23.05 25.87
N SER A 66 -55.09 -24.14 25.34
CA SER A 66 -54.36 -25.13 24.51
C SER A 66 -54.71 -25.11 23.01
N GLU A 67 -55.53 -24.18 22.53
CA GLU A 67 -56.12 -24.25 21.17
C GLU A 67 -55.42 -23.41 20.10
N VAL A 68 -54.19 -22.93 20.33
CA VAL A 68 -53.41 -22.16 19.32
C VAL A 68 -52.01 -22.73 19.08
N ASN A 69 -51.86 -24.06 19.10
CA ASN A 69 -50.59 -24.72 18.78
C ASN A 69 -50.74 -26.05 18.01
N GLN A 70 -51.64 -26.07 17.03
CA GLN A 70 -51.71 -27.16 16.05
C GLN A 70 -51.82 -26.64 14.62
N ILE A 71 -50.76 -25.95 14.19
CA ILE A 71 -50.49 -25.74 12.75
C ILE A 71 -50.15 -27.11 12.15
N TYR A 72 -51.18 -27.83 11.72
CA TYR A 72 -51.04 -29.07 10.96
C TYR A 72 -50.23 -28.80 9.70
N SER A 73 -49.03 -29.36 9.60
CA SER A 73 -48.40 -29.58 8.29
C SER A 73 -49.08 -30.78 7.64
N ASP A 74 -50.16 -30.50 6.93
CA ASP A 74 -50.87 -31.48 6.12
C ASP A 74 -49.93 -32.03 5.02
N PRO A 75 -49.74 -33.36 4.89
CA PRO A 75 -48.89 -33.95 3.86
C PRO A 75 -49.27 -33.56 2.42
N GLU A 76 -50.55 -33.32 2.13
CA GLU A 76 -50.99 -32.86 0.80
C GLU A 76 -50.49 -31.42 0.55
N SER A 77 -50.55 -30.55 1.57
CA SER A 77 -50.00 -29.20 1.52
C SER A 77 -48.47 -29.16 1.32
N GLU A 78 -47.69 -30.03 1.98
CA GLU A 78 -46.23 -30.11 1.79
C GLU A 78 -45.88 -30.52 0.34
N LYS A 79 -46.60 -31.52 -0.19
CA LYS A 79 -46.47 -31.97 -1.58
C LYS A 79 -46.82 -30.86 -2.58
N ALA A 80 -47.86 -30.08 -2.32
CA ALA A 80 -48.24 -28.91 -3.13
C ALA A 80 -47.16 -27.81 -3.10
N ILE A 81 -46.61 -27.50 -1.92
CA ILE A 81 -45.50 -26.54 -1.77
C ILE A 81 -44.25 -27.00 -2.52
N MET A 82 -43.83 -28.26 -2.37
CA MET A 82 -42.64 -28.81 -3.01
C MET A 82 -42.75 -28.92 -4.54
N SER A 83 -43.98 -29.03 -5.06
CA SER A 83 -44.31 -29.07 -6.49
C SER A 83 -44.60 -27.69 -7.09
N SER A 84 -44.66 -26.63 -6.26
CA SER A 84 -44.91 -25.27 -6.73
C SER A 84 -43.73 -24.73 -7.55
N VAL A 85 -44.04 -24.03 -8.64
CA VAL A 85 -43.02 -23.42 -9.51
C VAL A 85 -42.40 -22.20 -8.83
N VAL A 86 -41.07 -22.16 -8.74
CA VAL A 86 -40.30 -21.07 -8.16
C VAL A 86 -39.21 -20.61 -9.11
N TYR A 87 -38.85 -19.33 -9.04
CA TYR A 87 -37.75 -18.74 -9.78
C TYR A 87 -36.45 -18.82 -8.98
N CYS A 88 -35.30 -18.82 -9.67
CA CYS A 88 -34.01 -18.68 -9.00
C CYS A 88 -33.92 -17.36 -8.21
N ILE A 89 -33.32 -17.38 -7.02
CA ILE A 89 -33.06 -16.17 -6.22
C ILE A 89 -32.24 -15.12 -6.99
N HIS A 90 -31.40 -15.57 -7.92
CA HIS A 90 -30.57 -14.74 -8.80
C HIS A 90 -31.27 -14.34 -10.12
N HIS A 91 -32.59 -14.47 -10.22
CA HIS A 91 -33.34 -14.11 -11.44
C HIS A 91 -33.13 -12.64 -11.84
N LYS A 92 -33.04 -11.74 -10.86
CA LYS A 92 -32.72 -10.31 -11.07
C LYS A 92 -31.30 -10.05 -11.58
N GLU A 93 -30.38 -11.00 -11.40
CA GLU A 93 -28.99 -10.94 -11.86
C GLU A 93 -28.78 -11.63 -13.21
N GLY A 94 -29.86 -12.13 -13.83
CA GLY A 94 -29.85 -12.76 -15.15
C GLY A 94 -30.06 -14.28 -15.16
N CYS A 95 -30.27 -14.92 -14.00
CA CYS A 95 -30.51 -16.36 -13.95
C CYS A 95 -31.94 -16.72 -14.41
N LYS A 96 -32.08 -17.29 -15.61
CA LYS A 96 -33.37 -17.65 -16.22
C LYS A 96 -33.99 -18.97 -15.73
N TRP A 97 -33.54 -19.53 -14.60
CA TRP A 97 -34.05 -20.80 -14.11
C TRP A 97 -35.36 -20.64 -13.33
N SER A 98 -36.35 -21.48 -13.64
CA SER A 98 -37.61 -21.62 -12.93
C SER A 98 -38.16 -23.04 -13.09
N ASP A 99 -38.48 -23.71 -11.99
CA ASP A 99 -39.02 -25.08 -11.96
C ASP A 99 -39.63 -25.36 -10.56
N GLU A 100 -40.08 -26.60 -10.29
CA GLU A 100 -40.53 -27.07 -8.98
C GLU A 100 -39.53 -26.75 -7.85
N LEU A 101 -40.03 -26.33 -6.69
CA LEU A 101 -39.24 -26.02 -5.49
C LEU A 101 -38.27 -27.15 -5.09
N ARG A 102 -38.69 -28.41 -5.21
CA ARG A 102 -37.83 -29.59 -4.94
C ARG A 102 -36.55 -29.66 -5.81
N LYS A 103 -36.55 -29.04 -6.99
CA LYS A 103 -35.39 -29.00 -7.92
C LYS A 103 -34.47 -27.80 -7.68
N LEU A 104 -34.93 -26.75 -6.99
CA LEU A 104 -34.17 -25.52 -6.73
C LEU A 104 -32.81 -25.80 -6.07
N LYS A 105 -32.75 -26.75 -5.12
CA LYS A 105 -31.49 -27.12 -4.45
C LYS A 105 -30.47 -27.74 -5.40
N GLY A 106 -30.92 -28.49 -6.41
CA GLY A 106 -30.06 -29.02 -7.48
C GLY A 106 -29.57 -27.90 -8.40
N HIS A 107 -30.46 -26.96 -8.74
CA HIS A 107 -30.10 -25.80 -9.54
C HIS A 107 -29.04 -24.91 -8.87
N LEU A 108 -29.18 -24.54 -7.59
CA LEU A 108 -28.23 -23.64 -6.92
C LEU A 108 -26.79 -24.18 -6.95
N ASN A 109 -26.60 -25.49 -6.74
CA ASN A 109 -25.30 -26.16 -6.88
C ASN A 109 -24.63 -26.02 -8.27
N THR A 110 -25.38 -25.63 -9.30
CA THR A 110 -24.92 -25.43 -10.68
C THR A 110 -25.15 -24.01 -11.21
N CYS A 111 -25.76 -23.13 -10.40
CA CYS A 111 -26.11 -21.78 -10.80
C CYS A 111 -24.84 -20.92 -10.95
N LYS A 112 -24.71 -20.24 -12.09
CA LYS A 112 -23.54 -19.40 -12.40
C LYS A 112 -23.40 -18.15 -11.50
N HIS A 113 -24.53 -17.69 -10.94
CA HIS A 113 -24.61 -16.52 -10.08
C HIS A 113 -24.52 -16.87 -8.58
N ASP A 114 -24.73 -18.14 -8.23
CA ASP A 114 -24.60 -18.63 -6.86
C ASP A 114 -23.16 -18.45 -6.36
N ALA A 115 -23.03 -17.98 -5.13
CA ALA A 115 -21.74 -17.62 -4.53
C ALA A 115 -21.13 -18.81 -3.81
N ILE A 116 -19.91 -19.18 -4.18
CA ILE A 116 -19.17 -20.30 -3.61
C ILE A 116 -17.91 -19.82 -2.89
N PRO A 117 -17.40 -20.56 -1.89
CA PRO A 117 -16.13 -20.23 -1.26
C PRO A 117 -14.99 -20.26 -2.27
N CYS A 118 -14.09 -19.26 -2.20
CA CYS A 118 -12.91 -19.18 -3.04
C CYS A 118 -12.04 -20.45 -2.95
N THR A 119 -11.63 -20.97 -4.11
CA THR A 119 -10.79 -22.18 -4.23
C THR A 119 -9.42 -22.03 -3.58
N SER A 120 -8.84 -20.82 -3.64
CA SER A 120 -7.59 -20.45 -2.94
C SER A 120 -7.77 -20.18 -1.44
N LYS A 121 -8.94 -20.52 -0.86
CA LYS A 121 -9.24 -20.44 0.58
C LYS A 121 -9.03 -19.05 1.20
N CYS A 122 -9.25 -17.97 0.45
CA CYS A 122 -9.14 -16.60 0.98
C CYS A 122 -10.29 -16.18 1.92
N GLY A 123 -11.30 -17.04 2.14
CA GLY A 123 -12.46 -16.79 2.99
C GLY A 123 -13.66 -16.12 2.30
N ALA A 124 -13.46 -15.48 1.14
CA ALA A 124 -14.54 -14.82 0.40
C ALA A 124 -15.51 -15.81 -0.27
N GLN A 125 -16.79 -15.42 -0.35
CA GLN A 125 -17.80 -16.04 -1.20
C GLN A 125 -17.86 -15.28 -2.52
N ILE A 126 -17.68 -15.97 -3.64
CA ILE A 126 -17.55 -15.37 -4.97
C ILE A 126 -18.55 -16.06 -5.93
N PRO A 127 -19.38 -15.31 -6.67
CA PRO A 127 -20.23 -15.88 -7.73
C PRO A 127 -19.39 -16.69 -8.72
N ARG A 128 -19.86 -17.88 -9.13
CA ARG A 128 -19.07 -18.77 -10.03
C ARG A 128 -18.58 -18.07 -11.29
N VAL A 129 -19.41 -17.19 -11.87
CA VAL A 129 -19.09 -16.38 -13.05
C VAL A 129 -17.94 -15.38 -12.84
N LEU A 130 -17.66 -14.96 -11.60
CA LEU A 130 -16.57 -14.04 -11.24
C LEU A 130 -15.35 -14.74 -10.61
N MET A 131 -15.36 -16.08 -10.49
CA MET A 131 -14.29 -16.81 -9.80
C MET A 131 -12.94 -16.67 -10.51
N GLU A 132 -12.92 -16.70 -11.85
CA GLU A 132 -11.67 -16.58 -12.62
C GLU A 132 -11.04 -15.19 -12.48
N ASP A 133 -11.84 -14.12 -12.63
CA ASP A 133 -11.40 -12.74 -12.42
C ASP A 133 -10.97 -12.49 -10.97
N HIS A 134 -11.67 -13.07 -10.00
CA HIS A 134 -11.25 -13.02 -8.60
C HIS A 134 -9.87 -13.65 -8.43
N LEU A 135 -9.64 -14.87 -8.91
CA LEU A 135 -8.37 -15.57 -8.78
C LEU A 135 -7.22 -14.85 -9.48
N LYS A 136 -7.50 -14.12 -10.56
CA LYS A 136 -6.51 -13.37 -11.33
C LYS A 136 -6.18 -11.99 -10.73
N TYR A 137 -7.21 -11.21 -10.37
CA TYR A 137 -7.06 -9.78 -10.06
C TYR A 137 -7.31 -9.39 -8.60
N THR A 138 -8.13 -10.12 -7.86
CA THR A 138 -8.69 -9.64 -6.57
C THR A 138 -8.42 -10.57 -5.38
N CYS A 139 -8.05 -11.82 -5.60
CA CYS A 139 -7.83 -12.79 -4.53
C CYS A 139 -6.55 -12.45 -3.75
N PRO A 140 -6.59 -12.23 -2.42
CA PRO A 140 -5.39 -12.00 -1.62
C PRO A 140 -4.40 -13.17 -1.65
N GLN A 141 -4.92 -14.37 -1.91
CA GLN A 141 -4.19 -15.64 -2.01
C GLN A 141 -3.87 -16.05 -3.46
N ARG A 142 -4.10 -15.18 -4.47
CA ARG A 142 -3.61 -15.41 -5.84
C ARG A 142 -2.10 -15.61 -5.82
N ARG A 143 -1.59 -16.52 -6.64
CA ARG A 143 -0.14 -16.66 -6.87
C ARG A 143 0.22 -15.95 -8.16
N THR A 144 1.13 -14.99 -8.08
CA THR A 144 1.55 -14.17 -9.22
C THR A 144 3.03 -13.80 -9.08
N ARG A 145 3.67 -13.44 -10.19
CA ARG A 145 5.10 -13.13 -10.25
C ARG A 145 5.33 -11.63 -10.30
N CYS A 146 6.34 -11.16 -9.58
CA CYS A 146 6.79 -9.77 -9.73
C CYS A 146 7.44 -9.57 -11.10
N GLU A 147 6.97 -8.61 -11.88
CA GLU A 147 7.46 -8.30 -13.24
C GLU A 147 8.96 -7.95 -13.26
N PHE A 148 9.49 -7.35 -12.19
CA PHE A 148 10.89 -6.92 -12.12
C PHE A 148 11.86 -8.00 -11.64
N CYS A 149 11.42 -8.97 -10.82
CA CYS A 149 12.31 -9.97 -10.23
C CYS A 149 11.90 -11.43 -10.45
N ASN A 150 10.77 -11.68 -11.13
CA ASN A 150 10.20 -12.98 -11.51
C ASN A 150 9.93 -13.97 -10.36
N LYS A 151 10.10 -13.54 -9.11
CA LYS A 151 9.74 -14.31 -7.90
C LYS A 151 8.22 -14.37 -7.74
N GLU A 152 7.74 -15.52 -7.28
CA GLU A 152 6.33 -15.74 -6.95
C GLU A 152 5.97 -15.19 -5.57
N PHE A 153 4.81 -14.56 -5.47
CA PHE A 153 4.23 -14.02 -4.25
C PHE A 153 2.74 -14.34 -4.19
N THR A 154 2.16 -14.31 -2.98
CA THR A 154 0.70 -14.17 -2.82
C THR A 154 0.28 -12.76 -3.22
N GLY A 155 -0.98 -12.53 -3.60
CA GLY A 155 -1.49 -11.19 -3.96
C GLY A 155 -1.16 -10.13 -2.92
N HIS A 156 -1.46 -10.43 -1.64
CA HIS A 156 -1.13 -9.53 -0.53
C HIS A 156 0.38 -9.31 -0.35
N SER A 157 1.21 -10.34 -0.53
CA SER A 157 2.66 -10.19 -0.46
C SER A 157 3.24 -9.47 -1.68
N LEU A 158 2.60 -9.53 -2.85
CA LEU A 158 3.02 -8.80 -4.03
C LEU A 158 2.75 -7.30 -3.85
N GLU A 159 1.59 -6.92 -3.32
CA GLU A 159 1.24 -5.52 -3.04
C GLU A 159 2.27 -4.85 -2.12
N ASN A 160 2.73 -5.55 -1.07
CA ASN A 160 3.81 -5.08 -0.19
C ASN A 160 5.22 -5.14 -0.82
N HIS A 161 5.39 -5.88 -1.92
CA HIS A 161 6.66 -6.03 -2.63
C HIS A 161 6.82 -5.01 -3.77
N LEU A 162 5.72 -4.61 -4.41
CA LEU A 162 5.69 -3.50 -5.36
C LEU A 162 6.12 -2.21 -4.64
N GLY A 163 6.97 -1.39 -5.26
CA GLY A 163 7.58 -0.22 -4.61
C GLY A 163 8.75 -0.54 -3.66
N ASN A 164 8.93 -1.80 -3.25
CA ASN A 164 10.09 -2.26 -2.46
C ASN A 164 10.99 -3.27 -3.22
N CYS A 165 10.63 -3.65 -4.44
CA CYS A 165 11.41 -4.60 -5.24
C CYS A 165 12.80 -4.05 -5.57
N GLY A 166 13.86 -4.75 -5.14
CA GLY A 166 15.25 -4.35 -5.42
C GLY A 166 15.65 -4.36 -6.91
N HIS A 167 14.86 -4.98 -7.78
CA HIS A 167 15.09 -5.05 -9.23
C HIS A 167 14.31 -4.00 -10.03
N GLU A 168 13.41 -3.26 -9.38
CA GLU A 168 12.62 -2.20 -10.01
C GLU A 168 13.54 -1.11 -10.57
N PRO A 169 13.45 -0.77 -11.88
CA PRO A 169 14.32 0.23 -12.50
C PRO A 169 13.82 1.64 -12.21
N LEU A 170 14.62 2.42 -11.47
CA LEU A 170 14.32 3.80 -11.10
C LEU A 170 15.30 4.76 -11.75
N TYR A 171 14.88 6.00 -11.98
CA TYR A 171 15.78 7.07 -12.43
C TYR A 171 16.71 7.52 -11.29
N CYS A 172 17.95 7.87 -11.62
CA CYS A 172 18.86 8.48 -10.67
C CYS A 172 18.38 9.90 -10.25
N GLU A 173 18.32 10.14 -8.94
CA GLU A 173 17.92 11.43 -8.34
C GLU A 173 18.78 12.61 -8.80
N ASN A 174 20.07 12.40 -9.10
CA ASN A 174 20.98 13.43 -9.62
C ASN A 174 20.65 13.84 -11.08
N LYS A 175 19.53 13.36 -11.65
CA LYS A 175 19.03 13.68 -12.99
C LYS A 175 20.06 13.40 -14.10
N CYS A 176 20.84 12.32 -13.98
CA CYS A 176 21.80 11.89 -15.00
C CYS A 176 21.15 11.19 -16.22
N GLY A 177 19.83 10.94 -16.18
CA GLY A 177 19.06 10.29 -17.25
C GLY A 177 19.05 8.76 -17.21
N VAL A 178 20.00 8.13 -16.49
CA VAL A 178 20.11 6.67 -16.40
C VAL A 178 19.04 6.07 -15.49
N LYS A 179 18.44 4.95 -15.93
CA LYS A 179 17.63 4.05 -15.08
C LYS A 179 18.52 2.95 -14.51
N VAL A 180 18.44 2.72 -13.21
CA VAL A 180 19.22 1.71 -12.48
C VAL A 180 18.27 0.94 -11.56
N ALA A 181 18.47 -0.38 -11.42
CA ALA A 181 17.71 -1.19 -10.47
C ALA A 181 17.85 -0.64 -9.05
N ARG A 182 16.76 -0.58 -8.27
CA ARG A 182 16.71 0.02 -6.92
C ARG A 182 17.89 -0.38 -6.03
N ARG A 183 18.29 -1.67 -6.02
CA ARG A 183 19.42 -2.19 -5.23
C ARG A 183 20.80 -1.63 -5.60
N HIS A 184 20.95 -1.12 -6.82
CA HIS A 184 22.22 -0.61 -7.38
C HIS A 184 22.28 0.92 -7.43
N LEU A 185 21.19 1.63 -7.15
CA LEU A 185 21.14 3.10 -7.16
C LEU A 185 22.19 3.75 -6.25
N SER A 186 22.37 3.23 -5.04
CA SER A 186 23.33 3.79 -4.07
C SER A 186 24.77 3.67 -4.57
N HIS A 187 25.12 2.54 -5.20
CA HIS A 187 26.41 2.36 -5.84
C HIS A 187 26.58 3.33 -7.01
N HIS A 188 25.62 3.36 -7.93
CA HIS A 188 25.60 4.29 -9.06
C HIS A 188 25.80 5.75 -8.62
N LYS A 189 25.09 6.23 -7.60
CA LYS A 189 25.28 7.61 -7.08
C LYS A 189 26.70 7.86 -6.57
N ALA A 190 27.34 6.86 -5.96
CA ALA A 190 28.66 6.99 -5.36
C ALA A 190 29.81 6.90 -6.39
N THR A 191 29.71 6.01 -7.39
CA THR A 191 30.80 5.69 -8.33
C THR A 191 30.51 6.09 -9.77
N ASP A 192 29.38 5.65 -10.33
CA ASP A 192 29.17 5.60 -11.78
C ASP A 192 28.42 6.83 -12.33
N CYS A 193 27.75 7.59 -11.46
CA CYS A 193 26.92 8.71 -11.85
C CYS A 193 27.80 9.88 -12.30
N VAL A 194 27.75 10.23 -13.59
CA VAL A 194 28.42 11.41 -14.15
C VAL A 194 27.99 12.72 -13.47
N LYS A 195 26.79 12.74 -12.85
CA LYS A 195 26.28 13.85 -12.05
C LYS A 195 26.49 13.69 -10.53
N ARG A 196 27.43 12.86 -10.08
CA ARG A 196 27.84 12.82 -8.66
C ARG A 196 28.69 14.03 -8.30
N LEU A 197 28.66 14.44 -7.03
CA LEU A 197 29.55 15.46 -6.50
C LEU A 197 30.89 14.84 -6.10
N ILE A 198 31.98 15.55 -6.40
CA ILE A 198 33.36 15.19 -6.07
C ILE A 198 34.07 16.45 -5.61
N GLY A 199 34.79 16.38 -4.48
CA GLY A 199 35.66 17.46 -4.01
C GLY A 199 36.88 17.64 -4.92
N CYS A 200 37.16 18.89 -5.30
CA CYS A 200 38.40 19.25 -5.97
C CYS A 200 39.58 19.05 -5.01
N ARG A 201 40.53 18.18 -5.38
CA ARG A 201 41.71 17.84 -4.57
C ARG A 201 42.68 19.00 -4.28
N TYR A 202 42.44 20.17 -4.86
CA TYR A 202 43.31 21.34 -4.76
C TYR A 202 42.68 22.49 -3.96
N CYS A 203 41.40 22.80 -4.18
CA CYS A 203 40.70 23.87 -3.45
C CYS A 203 39.66 23.37 -2.44
N GLY A 204 39.42 22.06 -2.34
CA GLY A 204 38.43 21.46 -1.43
C GLY A 204 36.96 21.65 -1.83
N GLY A 205 36.64 22.55 -2.76
CA GLY A 205 35.26 22.80 -3.21
C GLY A 205 34.62 21.60 -3.92
N GLU A 206 33.31 21.41 -3.74
CA GLU A 206 32.55 20.34 -4.39
C GLU A 206 32.08 20.71 -5.79
N PHE A 207 32.28 19.83 -6.76
CA PHE A 207 31.87 20.01 -8.16
C PHE A 207 31.21 18.74 -8.70
N VAL A 208 30.40 18.89 -9.74
CA VAL A 208 29.85 17.75 -10.47
C VAL A 208 31.00 17.05 -11.21
N ALA A 209 31.07 15.72 -11.17
CA ALA A 209 32.16 14.94 -11.77
C ALA A 209 32.41 15.28 -13.25
N ASP A 210 31.33 15.51 -14.00
CA ASP A 210 31.30 15.98 -15.39
C ASP A 210 31.95 17.36 -15.59
N THR A 211 31.78 18.30 -14.65
CA THR A 211 32.31 19.67 -14.74
C THR A 211 33.63 19.89 -14.00
N LEU A 212 34.06 18.94 -13.16
CA LEU A 212 35.32 19.01 -12.41
C LEU A 212 36.58 19.18 -13.30
N PRO A 213 36.72 18.55 -14.49
CA PRO A 213 37.83 18.83 -15.40
C PRO A 213 37.87 20.30 -15.88
N ALA A 214 36.71 20.86 -16.19
CA ALA A 214 36.60 22.27 -16.58
C ALA A 214 36.88 23.22 -15.40
N HIS A 215 36.58 22.81 -14.16
CA HIS A 215 37.03 23.51 -12.96
C HIS A 215 38.56 23.44 -12.79
N HIS A 216 39.20 22.28 -12.90
CA HIS A 216 40.66 22.14 -12.78
C HIS A 216 41.43 23.05 -13.77
N ALA A 217 40.91 23.24 -14.98
CA ALA A 217 41.47 24.16 -15.97
C ALA A 217 41.51 25.63 -15.49
N LYS A 218 40.66 26.03 -14.53
CA LYS A 218 40.51 27.41 -14.03
C LYS A 218 40.77 27.59 -12.53
N CYS A 219 40.94 26.50 -11.78
CA CYS A 219 41.13 26.50 -10.32
C CYS A 219 42.43 27.21 -9.92
N GLY A 220 42.35 28.20 -9.03
CA GLY A 220 43.52 28.96 -8.55
C GLY A 220 44.50 28.14 -7.70
N ARG A 221 44.01 27.12 -7.00
CA ARG A 221 44.83 26.20 -6.18
C ARG A 221 45.50 25.06 -6.96
N VAL A 222 45.22 24.90 -8.27
CA VAL A 222 45.92 23.88 -9.08
C VAL A 222 47.39 24.26 -9.18
N PRO A 223 48.33 23.34 -8.87
CA PRO A 223 49.75 23.59 -9.03
C PRO A 223 50.13 23.75 -10.50
N VAL A 224 50.97 24.74 -10.78
CA VAL A 224 51.55 25.05 -12.09
C VAL A 224 53.06 25.26 -11.97
N HIS A 225 53.80 24.99 -13.05
CA HIS A 225 55.22 25.31 -13.11
C HIS A 225 55.42 26.79 -13.47
N CYS A 226 56.44 27.42 -12.88
CA CYS A 226 56.87 28.75 -13.30
C CYS A 226 57.63 28.70 -14.64
N PRO A 227 57.17 29.38 -15.71
CA PRO A 227 57.74 29.29 -17.06
C PRO A 227 59.11 29.98 -17.23
N LYS A 228 59.70 30.49 -16.14
CA LYS A 228 61.03 31.14 -16.13
C LYS A 228 62.09 30.34 -15.38
N CYS A 229 61.72 29.70 -14.27
CA CYS A 229 62.66 28.97 -13.42
C CYS A 229 62.47 27.45 -13.47
N ASP A 230 61.34 26.93 -13.98
CA ASP A 230 60.91 25.52 -14.10
C ASP A 230 60.94 24.64 -12.83
N ILE A 231 61.67 25.05 -11.79
CA ILE A 231 61.92 24.35 -10.53
C ILE A 231 60.74 24.52 -9.55
N SER A 232 60.09 25.69 -9.54
CA SER A 232 59.03 26.00 -8.58
C SER A 232 57.66 25.51 -9.08
N ILE A 233 57.03 24.64 -8.29
CA ILE A 233 55.62 24.26 -8.40
C ILE A 233 54.82 25.16 -7.46
N ILE A 234 53.88 25.94 -8.00
CA ILE A 234 53.21 27.06 -7.30
C ILE A 234 51.71 26.97 -7.55
N ALA A 235 50.86 27.43 -6.62
CA ALA A 235 49.43 27.57 -6.93
C ALA A 235 49.25 28.57 -8.08
N ARG A 236 48.34 28.29 -9.01
CA ARG A 236 48.03 29.17 -10.16
C ARG A 236 47.73 30.62 -9.76
N GLU A 237 47.06 30.83 -8.62
CA GLU A 237 46.76 32.18 -8.08
C GLU A 237 47.98 32.92 -7.50
N GLU A 238 49.05 32.19 -7.15
CA GLU A 238 50.31 32.72 -6.59
C GLU A 238 51.41 32.84 -7.68
N LEU A 239 51.12 32.51 -8.94
CA LEU A 239 52.09 32.58 -10.04
C LEU A 239 52.50 34.02 -10.36
N GLU A 240 51.57 34.98 -10.30
CA GLU A 240 51.83 36.38 -10.62
C GLU A 240 52.73 37.07 -9.58
N THR A 241 52.51 36.77 -8.29
CA THR A 241 53.37 37.26 -7.21
C THR A 241 54.75 36.62 -7.28
N HIS A 242 54.84 35.31 -7.53
CA HIS A 242 56.13 34.66 -7.73
C HIS A 242 56.92 35.28 -8.90
N LEU A 243 56.30 35.45 -10.07
CA LEU A 243 56.97 35.99 -11.25
C LEU A 243 57.52 37.41 -11.07
N LYS A 244 56.95 38.17 -10.13
CA LYS A 244 57.36 39.53 -9.79
C LYS A 244 58.44 39.56 -8.70
N ASP A 245 58.21 38.86 -7.59
CA ASP A 245 58.92 39.12 -6.33
C ASP A 245 59.78 37.94 -5.85
N GLU A 246 59.43 36.69 -6.17
CA GLU A 246 60.07 35.46 -5.62
C GLU A 246 60.82 34.60 -6.67
N CYS A 247 60.72 34.94 -7.95
CA CYS A 247 61.33 34.14 -9.01
C CYS A 247 62.83 34.38 -9.07
N THR A 248 63.62 33.34 -8.78
CA THR A 248 65.10 33.38 -8.83
C THR A 248 65.69 33.73 -10.21
N VAL A 249 64.88 33.63 -11.28
CA VAL A 249 65.24 34.02 -12.64
C VAL A 249 64.71 35.42 -13.02
N SER A 250 63.84 36.03 -12.19
CA SER A 250 63.48 37.45 -12.32
C SER A 250 64.61 38.35 -11.84
N VAL A 251 65.60 38.51 -12.72
CA VAL A 251 66.56 39.63 -12.78
C VAL A 251 67.09 40.08 -11.42
N HIS A 252 68.05 39.33 -10.87
CA HIS A 252 69.06 39.96 -10.02
C HIS A 252 69.71 41.09 -10.83
N SER A 253 69.39 42.34 -10.49
CA SER A 253 70.10 43.50 -11.03
C SER A 253 71.57 43.39 -10.63
N CYS A 254 72.46 43.19 -11.61
CA CYS A 254 73.88 43.11 -11.33
C CYS A 254 74.34 44.35 -10.57
N SER A 255 74.90 44.19 -9.38
CA SER A 255 75.43 45.28 -8.55
C SER A 255 76.55 46.06 -9.25
N PHE A 256 77.14 45.50 -10.31
CA PHE A 256 78.16 46.11 -11.16
C PHE A 256 77.60 46.71 -12.46
N LYS A 257 76.28 46.85 -12.60
CA LYS A 257 75.66 47.53 -13.77
C LYS A 257 76.13 48.98 -13.92
N GLU A 258 76.35 49.68 -12.80
CA GLU A 258 76.94 51.03 -12.78
C GLU A 258 78.47 51.01 -13.04
N ALA A 259 79.13 49.89 -12.77
CA ALA A 259 80.54 49.65 -13.10
C ALA A 259 80.76 49.09 -14.53
N GLY A 260 79.74 49.16 -15.39
CA GLY A 260 79.84 48.79 -16.80
C GLY A 260 79.59 47.31 -17.13
N CYS A 261 79.10 46.51 -16.18
CA CYS A 261 78.66 45.14 -16.46
C CYS A 261 77.43 45.15 -17.38
N ARG A 262 77.59 44.56 -18.58
CA ARG A 262 76.54 44.37 -19.59
C ARG A 262 76.12 42.90 -19.65
#